data_AF-A0A849X508-F1
#
_entry.id   AF-A0A849X508-F1
#
_cell.length_a   1.000
_cell.length_b   1.000
_cell.length_c   1.000
_cell.angle_alpha   90.00
_cell.angle_beta   90.00
_cell.angle_gamma   90.00
#
_symmetry.space_group_name_H-M   'P 1'
#
loop_
_entity.id
_entity.type
_entity.pdbx_description
1 polymer ?
#
loop_
_entity_poly.entity_id
_entity_poly.type
_entity_poly.pdbx_seq_one_letter_code
_entity_poly.pdbx_strand_id
1 'polypeptide(L)'
;MIFLAERGSNPQFAHYFDALYFAVTVMTTVGLGDIHPVTLLGKALTMLYMIVGAGIFVSFTAVVSTSIMQIEAERHRSARSKSDAGPDLP
;
A
#
# COMPACT_ATOMS: atom_id res chain seq x y z
N MET A 1 -13.73 13.45 -5.55
CA MET A 1 -14.96 13.23 -4.76
C MET A 1 -14.97 13.98 -3.44
N ILE A 2 -13.91 13.94 -2.62
CA ILE A 2 -13.88 14.64 -1.31
C ILE A 2 -14.04 16.17 -1.41
N PHE A 3 -13.50 16.79 -2.48
CA PHE A 3 -13.69 18.23 -2.75
C PHE A 3 -15.15 18.63 -3.00
N LEU A 4 -15.96 17.77 -3.60
CA LEU A 4 -17.40 18.04 -3.79
C LEU A 4 -18.18 17.90 -2.47
N ALA A 5 -17.71 17.05 -1.56
CA ALA A 5 -18.35 16.82 -0.27
C ALA A 5 -18.01 17.91 0.77
N GLU A 6 -16.83 18.53 0.70
CA GLU A 6 -16.39 19.59 1.61
C GLU A 6 -16.65 21.01 1.07
N ARG A 7 -17.04 21.16 -0.21
CA ARG A 7 -17.26 22.46 -0.87
C ARG A 7 -18.32 23.28 -0.11
N GLY A 8 -17.87 24.33 0.59
CA GLY A 8 -18.71 25.26 1.35
C GLY A 8 -18.77 25.01 2.87
N SER A 9 -18.25 23.87 3.38
CA SER A 9 -18.24 23.56 4.82
C SER A 9 -16.86 23.66 5.47
N ASN A 10 -15.78 23.54 4.70
CA ASN A 10 -14.42 23.61 5.23
C ASN A 10 -13.55 24.60 4.42
N PRO A 11 -13.09 25.71 5.04
CA PRO A 11 -12.19 26.63 4.38
C PRO A 11 -10.80 26.04 4.09
N GLN A 12 -10.43 24.90 4.69
CA GLN A 12 -9.14 24.24 4.45
C GLN A 12 -9.07 23.50 3.11
N PHE A 13 -10.21 23.16 2.49
CA PHE A 13 -10.29 22.60 1.14
C PHE A 13 -10.71 23.69 0.14
N ALA A 14 -10.01 24.82 0.14
CA ALA A 14 -10.33 25.97 -0.70
C ALA A 14 -10.06 25.70 -2.19
N HIS A 15 -8.98 24.97 -2.48
CA HIS A 15 -8.55 24.65 -3.84
C HIS A 15 -8.46 23.15 -4.10
N TYR A 16 -8.58 22.76 -5.37
CA TYR A 16 -8.39 21.36 -5.78
C TYR A 16 -7.01 20.81 -5.40
N PHE A 17 -5.99 21.67 -5.37
CA PHE A 17 -4.64 21.31 -4.96
C PHE A 17 -4.53 20.91 -3.49
N ASP A 18 -5.35 21.48 -2.61
CA ASP A 18 -5.39 21.13 -1.18
C ASP A 18 -5.97 19.72 -0.99
N ALA A 19 -7.01 19.39 -1.78
CA ALA A 19 -7.57 18.04 -1.80
C ALA A 19 -6.60 17.00 -2.39
N LEU A 20 -5.82 17.38 -3.40
CA LEU A 20 -4.78 16.52 -3.96
C LEU A 20 -3.63 16.32 -2.97
N TYR A 21 -3.18 17.39 -2.32
CA TYR A 21 -2.18 17.33 -1.27
C TYR A 21 -2.61 16.39 -0.14
N PHE A 22 -3.83 16.56 0.37
CA PHE A 22 -4.41 15.65 1.37
C PHE A 22 -4.46 14.20 0.87
N ALA A 23 -4.89 13.96 -0.37
CA ALA A 23 -4.93 12.61 -0.93
C ALA A 23 -3.54 11.98 -1.03
N VAL A 24 -2.53 12.76 -1.43
CA VAL A 24 -1.14 12.29 -1.52
C VAL A 24 -0.57 12.00 -0.14
N THR A 25 -0.76 12.87 0.85
CA THR A 25 -0.22 12.67 2.21
C THR A 25 -0.85 11.48 2.92
N VAL A 26 -2.13 11.21 2.69
CA VAL A 26 -2.81 10.01 3.19
C VAL A 26 -2.35 8.76 2.44
N MET A 27 -2.19 8.83 1.11
CA MET A 27 -1.71 7.71 0.30
C MET A 27 -0.28 7.30 0.66
N THR A 28 0.58 8.27 0.95
CA THR A 28 1.96 8.03 1.41
C THR A 28 2.03 7.67 2.89
N THR A 29 0.89 7.56 3.57
CA THR A 29 0.76 7.28 5.02
C THR A 29 1.40 8.33 5.94
N VAL A 30 1.82 9.48 5.40
CA VAL A 30 2.44 10.57 6.19
C VAL A 30 1.41 11.24 7.10
N GLY A 31 0.22 11.55 6.56
CA GLY A 31 -0.92 12.03 7.34
C GLY A 31 -0.63 13.27 8.20
N LEU A 32 -0.15 14.35 7.60
CA LEU A 32 0.28 15.58 8.30
C LEU A 32 -0.81 16.21 9.18
N GLY A 33 -2.10 16.01 8.84
CA GLY A 33 -3.24 16.42 9.66
C GLY A 33 -3.55 17.93 9.63
N ASP A 34 -2.75 18.71 8.92
CA ASP A 34 -2.93 20.13 8.65
C ASP A 34 -4.24 20.41 7.87
N ILE A 35 -4.55 19.53 6.91
CA ILE A 35 -5.81 19.51 6.18
C ILE A 35 -6.52 18.21 6.52
N HIS A 36 -7.76 18.29 6.99
CA HIS A 36 -8.55 17.11 7.33
C HIS A 36 -10.04 17.33 7.06
N PRO A 37 -10.77 16.29 6.64
CA PRO A 37 -12.20 16.42 6.41
C PRO A 37 -12.93 16.63 7.74
N VAL A 38 -13.77 17.66 7.79
CA VAL A 38 -14.65 17.93 8.93
C VAL A 38 -16.03 17.30 8.74
N THR A 39 -16.44 17.10 7.48
CA THR A 39 -17.73 16.50 7.15
C THR A 39 -17.76 15.00 7.43
N LEU A 40 -18.93 14.49 7.85
CA LEU A 40 -19.12 13.05 8.11
C LEU A 40 -18.83 12.21 6.86
N LEU A 41 -19.26 12.69 5.69
CA LEU A 41 -19.02 12.03 4.40
C LEU A 41 -17.53 12.06 4.03
N GLY A 42 -16.85 13.19 4.23
CA GLY A 42 -15.41 13.32 3.99
C GLY A 42 -14.60 12.38 4.88
N LYS A 43 -14.96 12.26 6.16
CA LYS A 43 -14.33 11.32 7.10
C LYS A 43 -14.52 9.87 6.67
N ALA A 44 -15.74 9.47 6.29
CA ALA A 44 -16.01 8.12 5.82
C ALA A 44 -15.21 7.75 4.56
N LEU A 45 -15.10 8.69 3.61
CA LEU A 45 -14.28 8.49 2.41
C LEU A 45 -12.79 8.37 2.75
N THR A 46 -12.28 9.20 3.66
CA THR A 46 -10.88 9.11 4.11
C THR A 46 -10.58 7.77 4.78
N MET A 47 -11.50 7.26 5.62
CA MET A 47 -11.36 5.94 6.22
C MET A 47 -11.28 4.84 5.15
N LEU A 48 -12.13 4.91 4.12
CA LEU A 48 -12.07 3.97 3.01
C LEU A 48 -10.73 4.05 2.26
N TYR A 49 -10.24 5.27 1.99
CA TYR A 49 -8.94 5.48 1.34
C TYR A 49 -7.78 4.91 2.17
N MET A 50 -7.82 5.03 3.49
CA MET A 50 -6.80 4.45 4.37
C MET A 50 -6.79 2.92 4.29
N ILE A 51 -7.96 2.28 4.29
CA ILE A 51 -8.06 0.81 4.18
C ILE A 51 -7.52 0.34 2.83
N VAL A 52 -7.89 1.01 1.73
CA VAL A 52 -7.42 0.66 0.38
C VAL A 52 -5.91 0.88 0.27
N GLY A 53 -5.39 2.02 0.75
CA GLY A 53 -3.97 2.33 0.72
C GLY A 53 -3.13 1.31 1.50
N ALA A 54 -3.57 0.97 2.73
CA ALA A 54 -2.92 -0.05 3.54
C ALA A 54 -2.95 -1.43 2.86
N GLY A 55 -4.08 -1.82 2.25
CA GLY A 55 -4.20 -3.08 1.52
C GLY A 55 -3.23 -3.19 0.35
N ILE A 56 -3.08 -2.11 -0.43
CA ILE A 56 -2.11 -2.04 -1.53
C ILE A 56 -0.69 -2.19 -0.99
N PHE A 57 -0.34 -1.47 0.09
CA PHE A 57 0.99 -1.54 0.68
C PHE A 57 1.33 -2.95 1.18
N VAL A 58 0.41 -3.59 1.91
CA VAL A 58 0.56 -4.97 2.37
C VAL A 58 0.69 -5.94 1.20
N SER A 59 -0.11 -5.77 0.15
CA SER A 59 -0.03 -6.64 -1.04
C SER A 59 1.33 -6.51 -1.73
N PHE A 60 1.87 -5.30 -1.83
CA PHE A 60 3.19 -5.04 -2.40
C PHE A 60 4.27 -5.72 -1.57
N THR A 61 4.25 -5.56 -0.24
CA THR A 61 5.17 -6.27 0.67
C THR A 61 5.06 -7.78 0.55
N ALA A 62 3.85 -8.33 0.44
CA ALA A 62 3.61 -9.76 0.31
C ALA A 62 4.19 -10.33 -1.00
N VAL A 63 4.02 -9.62 -2.12
CA VAL A 63 4.59 -10.01 -3.42
C VAL A 63 6.11 -10.01 -3.37
N VAL A 64 6.73 -8.99 -2.76
CA VAL A 64 8.19 -8.92 -2.60
C VAL A 64 8.69 -10.06 -1.71
N SER A 65 8.04 -10.30 -0.57
CA SER A 65 8.40 -11.39 0.35
C SER A 65 8.29 -12.76 -0.33
N THR A 66 7.22 -12.99 -1.10
CA THR A 66 7.02 -14.24 -1.84
C THR A 66 8.09 -14.44 -2.91
N SER A 67 8.47 -13.37 -3.63
CA SER A 67 9.54 -13.42 -4.62
C SER A 67 10.88 -13.86 -4.01
N ILE A 68 11.23 -13.34 -2.83
CA ILE A 68 12.45 -13.73 -2.11
C ILE A 68 12.36 -15.20 -1.66
N MET A 69 11.23 -15.62 -1.09
CA MET A 69 11.02 -16.99 -0.63
C MET A 69 11.09 -18.00 -1.79
N GLN A 70 10.61 -17.64 -2.98
CA GLN A 70 10.71 -18.48 -4.17
C GLN A 70 12.16 -18.66 -4.62
N ILE A 71 12.96 -17.59 -4.62
CA ILE A 71 14.40 -17.66 -4.95
C ILE A 71 15.13 -18.60 -3.98
N GLU A 72 14.82 -18.53 -2.69
CA GLU A 72 15.43 -19.40 -1.68
C GLU A 72 14.92 -20.84 -1.77
N ALA A 73 13.63 -21.04 -1.98
CA ALA A 73 13.04 -22.35 -2.20
C ALA A 73 13.63 -23.07 -3.43
N GLU A 74 13.86 -22.33 -4.52
CA GLU A 74 14.54 -22.87 -5.72
C GLU A 74 15.99 -23.24 -5.45
N ARG A 75 16.73 -22.43 -4.68
CA ARG A 75 18.11 -22.74 -4.26
C ARG A 75 18.17 -24.01 -3.41
N HIS A 76 17.30 -24.14 -2.41
CA HIS A 76 17.24 -25.34 -1.57
C HIS A 76 16.79 -26.58 -2.35
N ARG A 77 15.84 -26.45 -3.28
CA ARG A 77 15.39 -27.55 -4.13
C ARG A 77 16.50 -28.04 -5.08
N SER A 78 17.27 -27.10 -5.65
CA SER A 78 18.41 -27.41 -6.54
C SER A 78 19.57 -28.08 -5.81
N ALA A 79 19.85 -27.69 -4.55
CA ALA A 79 20.87 -28.32 -3.72
C ALA A 79 20.51 -29.77 -3.34
N ARG A 80 19.23 -30.02 -3.02
CA ARG A 80 18.75 -31.38 -2.70
C ARG A 80 18.79 -32.31 -3.92
N SER A 81 18.39 -31.81 -5.11
CA SER A 81 18.44 -32.60 -6.36
C SER A 81 19.85 -33.01 -6.77
N LYS A 82 20.88 -32.20 -6.49
CA LYS A 82 22.30 -32.56 -6.75
C LYS A 82 22.86 -33.56 -5.74
N SER A 83 22.39 -33.54 -4.50
CA SER A 83 22.79 -34.49 -3.45
C SER A 83 22.24 -35.89 -3.71
N ASP A 84 20.99 -35.99 -4.20
CA ASP A 84 20.35 -37.26 -4.52
C ASP A 84 20.89 -37.89 -5.83
N ALA A 85 21.60 -37.11 -6.65
CA ALA A 85 22.28 -37.56 -7.88
C ALA A 85 23.76 -37.96 -7.65
N GLY A 86 24.15 -38.28 -6.40
CA GLY A 86 25.49 -38.80 -6.06
C GLY A 86 25.82 -40.11 -6.83
N PRO A 87 27.13 -40.41 -7.00
CA PRO A 87 27.70 -40.95 -8.23
C PRO A 87 27.34 -42.41 -8.49
N ASP A 88 26.64 -42.67 -9.59
CA ASP A 88 26.63 -43.99 -10.23
C ASP A 88 28.01 -44.22 -10.86
N LEU A 89 28.95 -44.76 -10.07
CA LEU A 89 30.22 -45.33 -10.53
C LEU A 89 29.94 -46.59 -11.36
N PRO A 90 30.56 -46.68 -12.55
CA PRO A 90 31.68 -47.62 -12.69
C PRO A 90 33.02 -46.95 -13.00
#